data_AF-A0A0J7YLQ8-F1
#
_entry.id   AF-A0A0J7YLQ8-F1
#
_cell.length_a   1.000
_cell.length_b   1.000
_cell.length_c   1.000
_cell.angle_alpha   90.00
_cell.angle_beta   90.00
_cell.angle_gamma   90.00
#
_symmetry.space_group_name_H-M   'P 1'
#
loop_
_entity.id
_entity.type
_entity.pdbx_description
1 polymer ?
#
loop_
_entity_poly.entity_id
_entity_poly.type
_entity_poly.pdbx_seq_one_letter_code
_entity_poly.pdbx_strand_id
1 'polypeptide(L)'
;RALLSSPQCFLSVSPLWVEPCFGSGAPGSRSACGFRRRLATNLNAGSRNAPPILPASTNRSNWKCRAPLTEQELRKTQGDLIQAGKLAGLGQMSAALSHEFNQPLAAAKSYADSAALLIDRGRVPEAQDNVRRISGLIDRMASISRHLRNFARKPNEKLGPVPLPDVIADTLEIVAPRLKAAEAKLIVELQEDGLAVNAGPVRLQQVLVNIISNAADAVEGSEERDIVLSARRVEDRITIEVRDHGPGVPAAIAERIFDPFFTTKGVGKGLGLGLSISYNIIKDFGGNLSVTNHPDGGAVFRILLDPANAAREAAE
;
A
#
# COMPACT_ATOMS: atom_id res chain seq x y z
N ARG A 1 39.42 -38.76 29.81
CA ARG A 1 38.95 -38.88 28.40
C ARG A 1 38.14 -37.62 28.10
N ALA A 2 38.81 -36.54 27.71
CA ALA A 2 39.04 -36.15 26.30
C ALA A 2 37.71 -35.68 25.65
N LEU A 3 37.47 -34.36 25.51
CA LEU A 3 37.89 -33.48 24.39
C LEU A 3 36.98 -33.71 23.16
N LEU A 4 36.12 -32.80 22.69
CA LEU A 4 36.36 -31.51 21.97
C LEU A 4 34.99 -30.80 21.82
N SER A 5 34.76 -29.57 22.30
CA SER A 5 35.12 -28.23 21.77
C SER A 5 34.23 -27.70 20.64
N SER A 6 33.53 -26.60 20.95
CA SER A 6 32.64 -25.73 20.16
C SER A 6 33.32 -25.06 18.93
N PRO A 7 32.61 -24.28 18.07
CA PRO A 7 32.08 -22.96 18.45
C PRO A 7 30.67 -22.62 17.93
N GLN A 8 29.80 -22.17 18.83
CA GLN A 8 28.64 -21.33 18.52
C GLN A 8 29.14 -19.90 18.26
N CYS A 9 28.78 -19.34 17.10
CA CYS A 9 28.95 -17.91 16.82
C CYS A 9 27.97 -17.10 17.67
N PHE A 10 28.48 -16.52 18.77
CA PHE A 10 27.85 -15.39 19.44
C PHE A 10 28.13 -14.12 18.63
N LEU A 11 27.15 -13.63 17.89
CA LEU A 11 27.11 -12.24 17.42
C LEU A 11 26.52 -11.41 18.57
N SER A 12 27.41 -10.85 19.40
CA SER A 12 27.07 -9.81 20.37
C SER A 12 26.76 -8.52 19.60
N VAL A 13 25.48 -8.21 19.43
CA VAL A 13 25.03 -6.90 18.98
C VAL A 13 25.00 -5.99 20.20
N SER A 14 26.04 -5.17 20.39
CA SER A 14 25.96 -4.03 21.32
C SER A 14 25.13 -2.92 20.67
N PRO A 15 24.18 -2.31 21.38
CA PRO A 15 23.33 -1.25 20.85
C PRO A 15 24.12 0.06 20.76
N LEU A 16 24.19 0.64 19.56
CA LEU A 16 24.55 2.06 19.40
C LEU A 16 23.42 2.90 20.01
N TRP A 17 23.64 3.35 21.25
CA TRP A 17 22.96 4.50 21.81
C TRP A 17 23.61 5.77 21.25
N VAL A 18 22.81 6.57 20.53
CA VAL A 18 23.18 7.93 20.15
C VAL A 18 22.68 8.84 21.27
N GLU A 19 23.57 9.30 22.15
CA GLU A 19 23.29 10.42 23.05
C GLU A 19 23.54 11.75 22.33
N PRO A 20 22.66 12.75 22.47
CA PRO A 20 22.90 14.10 22.00
C PRO A 20 23.80 14.86 22.99
N CYS A 21 25.00 15.26 22.55
CA CYS A 21 25.83 16.20 23.30
C CYS A 21 25.17 17.60 23.30
N PHE A 22 24.51 17.94 24.40
CA PHE A 22 24.23 19.32 24.79
C PHE A 22 25.48 19.89 25.50
N GLY A 23 26.07 20.94 24.95
CA GLY A 23 27.25 21.60 25.51
C GLY A 23 27.37 23.03 25.01
N SER A 24 26.79 23.96 25.77
CA SER A 24 26.93 25.41 25.67
C SER A 24 28.37 25.89 25.92
N GLY A 25 28.88 26.82 25.11
CA GLY A 25 30.00 27.70 25.50
C GLY A 25 30.99 28.10 24.39
N ALA A 26 30.78 29.30 23.82
CA ALA A 26 31.73 30.36 23.39
C ALA A 26 33.07 30.05 22.64
N PRO A 27 33.60 31.03 21.86
CA PRO A 27 34.36 30.78 20.63
C PRO A 27 35.89 30.86 20.79
N GLY A 28 36.61 30.20 19.87
CA GLY A 28 37.99 30.59 19.53
C GLY A 28 38.95 29.43 19.30
N SER A 29 39.19 29.11 18.03
CA SER A 29 40.53 28.91 17.41
C SER A 29 40.42 27.97 16.20
N ARG A 30 40.91 28.47 15.06
CA ARG A 30 41.17 27.69 13.85
C ARG A 30 42.34 26.75 14.12
N SER A 31 42.25 25.49 13.73
CA SER A 31 43.42 24.67 13.39
C SER A 31 43.01 23.46 12.54
N ALA A 32 43.42 23.50 11.27
CA ALA A 32 43.35 22.40 10.34
C ALA A 32 44.28 21.26 10.80
N CYS A 33 43.80 20.01 10.76
CA CYS A 33 44.64 18.84 10.97
C CYS A 33 44.58 17.95 9.73
N GLY A 34 45.61 18.09 8.87
CA GLY A 34 45.85 17.25 7.71
C GLY A 34 46.50 15.92 8.12
N PHE A 35 46.02 14.83 7.54
CA PHE A 35 46.55 13.49 7.78
C PHE A 35 47.71 13.20 6.81
N ARG A 36 48.94 13.15 7.35
CA ARG A 36 50.16 12.77 6.62
C ARG A 36 50.27 11.25 6.45
N ARG A 37 50.67 10.84 5.24
CA ARG A 37 51.17 9.50 4.87
C ARG A 37 52.42 9.13 5.68
N ARG A 38 52.51 7.89 6.16
CA ARG A 38 53.78 7.23 6.52
C ARG A 38 54.14 6.22 5.44
N LEU A 39 55.28 6.46 4.81
CA LEU A 39 56.10 5.49 4.10
C LEU A 39 56.82 4.61 5.12
N ALA A 40 56.85 3.30 4.88
CA ALA A 40 57.83 2.40 5.47
C ALA A 40 58.39 1.53 4.35
N THR A 41 59.61 1.88 3.96
CA THR A 41 60.59 1.09 3.23
C THR A 41 60.89 -0.22 3.94
N ASN A 42 61.03 -1.31 3.18
CA ASN A 42 62.13 -2.25 3.34
C ASN A 42 62.38 -3.03 2.04
N LEU A 43 63.54 -2.76 1.45
CA LEU A 43 64.20 -3.54 0.41
C LEU A 43 65.07 -4.57 1.12
N ASN A 44 65.03 -5.84 0.69
CA ASN A 44 66.26 -6.61 0.56
C ASN A 44 66.13 -7.69 -0.51
N ALA A 45 67.24 -7.85 -1.23
CA ALA A 45 67.39 -8.51 -2.52
C ALA A 45 67.39 -10.05 -2.48
N GLY A 46 67.09 -10.67 -3.63
CA GLY A 46 67.93 -11.79 -4.08
C GLY A 46 67.24 -12.97 -4.78
N SER A 47 67.41 -13.01 -6.09
CA SER A 47 67.57 -14.20 -6.95
C SER A 47 66.39 -14.71 -7.77
N ARG A 48 66.80 -15.21 -8.94
CA ARG A 48 66.08 -15.45 -10.19
C ARG A 48 65.25 -16.72 -10.10
N ASN A 49 64.01 -16.70 -10.61
CA ASN A 49 63.41 -17.77 -11.40
C ASN A 49 62.11 -17.29 -12.07
N ALA A 50 61.91 -17.72 -13.31
CA ALA A 50 60.86 -17.34 -14.24
C ALA A 50 59.42 -17.57 -13.71
N PRO A 51 58.40 -16.85 -14.22
CA PRO A 51 57.02 -17.08 -13.80
C PRO A 51 56.48 -18.38 -14.41
N PRO A 52 55.83 -19.27 -13.62
CA PRO A 52 55.06 -20.34 -14.23
C PRO A 52 53.76 -19.75 -14.77
N ILE A 53 53.52 -20.09 -16.03
CA ILE A 53 52.30 -19.83 -16.79
C ILE A 53 51.27 -20.91 -16.39
N LEU A 54 50.04 -20.46 -16.03
CA LEU A 54 48.73 -21.16 -15.96
C LEU A 54 48.32 -21.89 -14.65
N PRO A 55 46.99 -22.06 -14.38
CA PRO A 55 45.85 -21.79 -15.26
C PRO A 55 44.79 -20.82 -14.73
N ALA A 56 44.12 -20.17 -15.68
CA ALA A 56 42.82 -19.57 -15.48
C ALA A 56 41.78 -20.67 -15.20
N SER A 57 41.55 -20.98 -13.93
CA SER A 57 40.33 -21.65 -13.48
C SER A 57 39.62 -20.76 -12.46
N THR A 58 39.29 -19.54 -12.88
CA THR A 58 38.33 -18.72 -12.15
C THR A 58 37.00 -19.47 -12.15
N ASN A 59 36.70 -20.01 -10.98
CA ASN A 59 35.54 -20.80 -10.62
C ASN A 59 34.23 -20.15 -11.11
N ARG A 60 33.81 -20.47 -12.35
CA ARG A 60 32.52 -20.08 -12.95
C ARG A 60 31.32 -20.68 -12.20
N SER A 61 31.54 -21.48 -11.16
CA SER A 61 30.46 -22.09 -10.37
C SER A 61 30.04 -21.22 -9.19
N ASN A 62 30.86 -20.27 -8.76
CA ASN A 62 30.63 -19.50 -7.53
C ASN A 62 29.80 -18.21 -7.72
N TRP A 63 29.59 -17.75 -8.96
CA TRP A 63 28.79 -16.54 -9.23
C TRP A 63 27.28 -16.84 -9.34
N LYS A 64 26.91 -18.04 -9.81
CA LYS A 64 25.50 -18.46 -9.95
C LYS A 64 24.79 -18.66 -8.61
N CYS A 65 25.48 -19.13 -7.58
CA CYS A 65 24.88 -19.38 -6.26
C CYS A 65 24.82 -18.14 -5.37
N ARG A 66 25.58 -17.08 -5.68
CA ARG A 66 25.62 -15.84 -4.88
C ARG A 66 24.61 -14.79 -5.35
N ALA A 67 24.30 -14.74 -6.64
CA ALA A 67 23.26 -13.90 -7.23
C ALA A 67 21.85 -14.05 -6.60
N PRO A 68 21.31 -15.27 -6.36
CA PRO A 68 19.97 -15.42 -5.81
C PRO A 68 19.88 -14.98 -4.34
N LEU A 69 20.95 -15.15 -3.56
CA LEU A 69 21.01 -14.69 -2.16
C LEU A 69 21.05 -13.17 -2.09
N THR A 70 21.89 -12.52 -2.91
CA THR A 70 21.91 -11.05 -2.98
C THR A 70 20.59 -10.48 -3.47
N GLU A 71 19.90 -11.13 -4.41
CA GLU A 71 18.62 -10.65 -4.91
C GLU A 71 17.48 -10.86 -3.90
N GLN A 72 17.48 -11.98 -3.15
CA GLN A 72 16.57 -12.16 -2.02
C GLN A 72 16.83 -11.14 -0.90
N GLU A 73 18.09 -10.90 -0.56
CA GLU A 73 18.46 -9.88 0.43
C GLU A 73 18.06 -8.48 -0.03
N LEU A 74 18.22 -8.17 -1.33
CA LEU A 74 17.80 -6.89 -1.92
C LEU A 74 16.27 -6.74 -1.88
N ARG A 75 15.53 -7.77 -2.27
CA ARG A 75 14.05 -7.79 -2.22
C ARG A 75 13.54 -7.67 -0.79
N LYS A 76 14.22 -8.34 0.16
CA LYS A 76 13.88 -8.28 1.59
C LYS A 76 14.13 -6.88 2.16
N THR A 77 15.30 -6.29 1.89
CA THR A 77 15.64 -4.93 2.33
C THR A 77 14.77 -3.87 1.67
N GLN A 78 14.41 -4.03 0.40
CA GLN A 78 13.41 -3.19 -0.27
C GLN A 78 12.04 -3.31 0.38
N GLY A 79 11.59 -4.52 0.70
CA GLY A 79 10.33 -4.76 1.42
C GLY A 79 10.33 -4.11 2.81
N ASP A 80 11.44 -4.22 3.54
CA ASP A 80 11.59 -3.60 4.86
C ASP A 80 11.64 -2.07 4.78
N LEU A 81 12.28 -1.49 3.74
CA LEU A 81 12.27 -0.04 3.48
C LEU A 81 10.87 0.48 3.13
N ILE A 82 10.12 -0.24 2.31
CA ILE A 82 8.72 0.10 2.00
C ILE A 82 7.88 0.06 3.28
N GLN A 83 8.08 -0.96 4.13
CA GLN A 83 7.37 -1.07 5.40
C GLN A 83 7.72 0.05 6.38
N ALA A 84 9.00 0.42 6.47
CA ALA A 84 9.45 1.56 7.26
C ALA A 84 8.85 2.88 6.73
N GLY A 85 8.79 3.06 5.41
CA GLY A 85 8.12 4.19 4.77
C GLY A 85 6.63 4.27 5.08
N LYS A 86 5.91 3.14 5.05
CA LYS A 86 4.50 3.04 5.46
C LYS A 86 4.30 3.47 6.91
N LEU A 87 5.10 2.92 7.83
CA LEU A 87 5.02 3.27 9.26
C LEU A 87 5.43 4.72 9.55
N ALA A 88 6.42 5.25 8.83
CA ALA A 88 6.84 6.64 8.96
C ALA A 88 5.75 7.60 8.46
N GLY A 89 5.09 7.30 7.34
CA GLY A 89 3.95 8.10 6.84
C GLY A 89 2.77 8.10 7.82
N LEU A 90 2.46 6.95 8.44
CA LEU A 90 1.51 6.87 9.56
C LEU A 90 1.92 7.75 10.75
N GLY A 91 3.21 7.75 11.10
CA GLY A 91 3.75 8.56 12.20
C GLY A 91 3.68 10.06 11.94
N GLN A 92 4.06 10.51 10.74
CA GLN A 92 4.05 11.94 10.37
C GLN A 92 2.66 12.57 10.41
N MET A 93 1.61 11.78 10.23
CA MET A 93 0.21 12.25 10.25
C MET A 93 -0.58 11.73 11.45
N SER A 94 0.10 11.24 12.51
CA SER A 94 -0.55 10.76 13.73
C SER A 94 -1.50 11.81 14.33
N ALA A 95 -1.17 13.10 14.22
CA ALA A 95 -2.05 14.18 14.67
C ALA A 95 -3.36 14.27 13.89
N ALA A 96 -3.32 14.11 12.56
CA ALA A 96 -4.53 14.10 11.72
C ALA A 96 -5.39 12.85 11.98
N LEU A 97 -4.76 11.69 12.19
CA LEU A 97 -5.44 10.48 12.61
C LEU A 97 -6.13 10.65 13.96
N SER A 98 -5.43 11.16 14.97
CA SER A 98 -6.04 11.47 16.26
C SER A 98 -7.22 12.43 16.11
N HIS A 99 -7.11 13.41 15.22
CA HIS A 99 -8.20 14.35 14.97
C HIS A 99 -9.42 13.69 14.31
N GLU A 100 -9.22 12.82 13.32
CA GLU A 100 -10.28 12.05 12.62
C GLU A 100 -10.91 10.97 13.50
N PHE A 101 -10.21 10.44 14.51
CA PHE A 101 -10.78 9.54 15.52
C PHE A 101 -11.56 10.30 16.60
N ASN A 102 -11.04 11.44 17.05
CA ASN A 102 -11.67 12.23 18.11
C ASN A 102 -12.99 12.87 17.66
N GLN A 103 -13.14 13.22 16.38
CA GLN A 103 -14.39 13.77 15.83
C GLN A 103 -15.61 12.85 15.99
N PRO A 104 -15.61 11.59 15.49
CA PRO A 104 -16.73 10.68 15.66
C PRO A 104 -16.93 10.29 17.13
N LEU A 105 -15.87 10.20 17.95
CA LEU A 105 -15.99 9.96 19.39
C LEU A 105 -16.72 11.09 20.11
N ALA A 106 -16.38 12.34 19.83
CA ALA A 106 -17.03 13.50 20.42
C ALA A 106 -18.52 13.56 20.00
N ALA A 107 -18.82 13.31 18.73
CA ALA A 107 -20.20 13.24 18.24
C ALA A 107 -20.98 12.08 18.88
N ALA A 108 -20.38 10.89 18.99
CA ALA A 108 -21.01 9.74 19.62
C ALA A 108 -21.34 10.01 21.10
N LYS A 109 -20.41 10.65 21.83
CA LYS A 109 -20.65 11.10 23.21
C LYS A 109 -21.82 12.08 23.28
N SER A 110 -21.85 13.08 22.41
CA SER A 110 -22.95 14.07 22.39
C SER A 110 -24.31 13.42 22.08
N TYR A 111 -24.35 12.44 21.17
CA TYR A 111 -25.57 11.70 20.88
C TYR A 111 -26.01 10.82 22.03
N ALA A 112 -25.07 10.21 22.76
CA ALA A 112 -25.37 9.40 23.94
C ALA A 112 -25.93 10.27 25.08
N ASP A 113 -25.29 11.40 25.38
CA ASP A 113 -25.74 12.37 26.39
C ASP A 113 -27.14 12.90 26.04
N SER A 114 -27.39 13.20 24.76
CA SER A 114 -28.69 13.64 24.24
C SER A 114 -29.76 12.54 24.29
N ALA A 115 -29.40 11.29 23.97
CA ALA A 115 -30.31 10.16 24.04
C ALA A 115 -30.80 9.91 25.48
N ALA A 116 -29.91 10.01 26.47
CA ALA A 116 -30.29 9.90 27.89
C ALA A 116 -31.32 10.96 28.28
N LEU A 117 -31.07 12.24 27.95
CA LEU A 117 -32.00 13.35 28.20
C LEU A 117 -33.36 13.17 27.49
N LEU A 118 -33.37 12.60 26.28
CA LEU A 118 -34.59 12.34 25.53
C LEU A 118 -35.40 11.19 26.15
N ILE A 119 -34.73 10.15 26.65
CA ILE A 119 -35.36 9.04 27.38
C ILE A 119 -36.02 9.57 28.66
N ASP A 120 -35.32 10.39 29.45
CA ASP A 120 -35.86 10.97 30.69
C ASP A 120 -37.10 11.86 30.44
N ARG A 121 -37.21 12.42 29.23
CA ARG A 121 -38.35 13.24 28.78
C ARG A 121 -39.45 12.42 28.08
N GLY A 122 -39.35 11.09 28.04
CA GLY A 122 -40.31 10.22 27.37
C GLY A 122 -40.26 10.27 25.82
N ARG A 123 -39.26 10.93 25.22
CA ARG A 123 -39.09 11.08 23.76
C ARG A 123 -38.28 9.92 23.18
N VAL A 124 -38.72 8.70 23.43
CA VAL A 124 -38.01 7.46 23.07
C VAL A 124 -37.71 7.33 21.56
N PRO A 125 -38.61 7.69 20.62
CA PRO A 125 -38.31 7.58 19.18
C PRO A 125 -37.08 8.40 18.75
N GLU A 126 -36.91 9.62 19.28
CA GLU A 126 -35.76 10.46 18.96
C GLU A 126 -34.47 9.96 19.59
N ALA A 127 -34.56 9.37 20.79
CA ALA A 127 -33.43 8.70 21.42
C ALA A 127 -32.97 7.49 20.59
N GLN A 128 -33.90 6.72 20.01
CA GLN A 128 -33.56 5.61 19.11
C GLN A 128 -32.81 6.10 17.86
N ASP A 129 -33.18 7.26 17.31
CA ASP A 129 -32.46 7.83 16.17
C ASP A 129 -31.04 8.27 16.55
N ASN A 130 -30.84 8.83 17.74
CA ASN A 130 -29.49 9.09 18.25
C ASN A 130 -28.66 7.82 18.38
N VAL A 131 -29.26 6.71 18.88
CA VAL A 131 -28.58 5.41 18.96
C VAL A 131 -28.18 4.90 17.57
N ARG A 132 -29.06 5.02 16.57
CA ARG A 132 -28.74 4.67 15.17
C ARG A 132 -27.57 5.50 14.63
N ARG A 133 -27.53 6.80 14.93
CA ARG A 133 -26.40 7.68 14.54
C ARG A 133 -25.09 7.26 15.21
N ILE A 134 -25.12 6.88 16.49
CA ILE A 134 -23.93 6.36 17.20
C ILE A 134 -23.40 5.10 16.51
N SER A 135 -24.27 4.14 16.17
CA SER A 135 -23.85 2.92 15.45
C SER A 135 -23.15 3.27 14.13
N GLY A 136 -23.70 4.20 13.34
CA GLY A 136 -23.06 4.64 12.10
C GLY A 136 -21.68 5.30 12.31
N LEU A 137 -21.49 6.05 13.40
CA LEU A 137 -20.19 6.62 13.76
C LEU A 137 -19.17 5.53 14.15
N ILE A 138 -19.61 4.49 14.86
CA ILE A 138 -18.77 3.34 15.23
C ILE A 138 -18.35 2.55 13.98
N ASP A 139 -19.28 2.29 13.07
CA ASP A 139 -18.99 1.62 11.80
C ASP A 139 -17.95 2.38 10.98
N ARG A 140 -18.06 3.72 10.96
CA ARG A 140 -17.06 4.59 10.35
C ARG A 140 -15.68 4.43 11.01
N MET A 141 -15.60 4.47 12.34
CA MET A 141 -14.32 4.27 13.05
C MET A 141 -13.72 2.87 12.80
N ALA A 142 -14.56 1.84 12.70
CA ALA A 142 -14.13 0.50 12.36
C ALA A 142 -13.57 0.41 10.93
N SER A 143 -14.19 1.11 9.97
CA SER A 143 -13.69 1.23 8.59
C SER A 143 -12.32 1.89 8.55
N ILE A 144 -12.15 3.02 9.23
CA ILE A 144 -10.85 3.73 9.38
C ILE A 144 -9.77 2.79 9.92
N SER A 145 -10.08 2.07 11.00
CA SER A 145 -9.15 1.14 11.64
C SER A 145 -8.75 -0.02 10.72
N ARG A 146 -9.69 -0.49 9.88
CA ARG A 146 -9.44 -1.55 8.88
C ARG A 146 -8.49 -1.06 7.80
N HIS A 147 -8.68 0.16 7.30
CA HIS A 147 -7.80 0.76 6.30
C HIS A 147 -6.37 0.94 6.82
N LEU A 148 -6.19 1.43 8.05
CA LEU A 148 -4.86 1.53 8.66
C LEU A 148 -4.18 0.16 8.80
N ARG A 149 -4.93 -0.84 9.28
CA ARG A 149 -4.39 -2.19 9.48
C ARG A 149 -3.98 -2.82 8.15
N ASN A 150 -4.78 -2.64 7.11
CA ASN A 150 -4.47 -3.13 5.76
C ASN A 150 -3.25 -2.41 5.16
N PHE A 151 -3.08 -1.12 5.42
CA PHE A 151 -1.91 -0.37 5.00
C PHE A 151 -0.62 -0.85 5.68
N ALA A 152 -0.69 -1.20 6.98
CA ALA A 152 0.46 -1.69 7.75
C ALA A 152 0.73 -3.21 7.61
N ARG A 153 -0.17 -3.99 6.98
CA ARG A 153 -0.03 -5.46 6.87
C ARG A 153 1.05 -5.84 5.86
N LYS A 154 1.91 -6.80 6.22
CA LYS A 154 2.87 -7.42 5.28
C LYS A 154 2.10 -8.27 4.26
N PRO A 155 2.44 -8.21 2.95
CA PRO A 155 1.83 -9.06 1.94
C PRO A 155 2.32 -10.50 2.13
N ASN A 156 1.47 -11.38 2.67
CA ASN A 156 1.78 -12.81 2.84
C ASN A 156 0.62 -13.71 2.37
N GLU A 157 -0.18 -13.19 1.44
CA GLU A 157 -1.36 -13.88 0.90
C GLU A 157 -0.98 -14.54 -0.42
N LYS A 158 -1.33 -15.82 -0.60
CA LYS A 158 -1.02 -16.55 -1.82
C LYS A 158 -1.80 -15.94 -2.99
N LEU A 159 -1.09 -15.55 -4.03
CA LEU A 159 -1.69 -15.20 -5.32
C LEU A 159 -2.13 -16.48 -6.02
N GLY A 160 -3.23 -16.42 -6.75
CA GLY A 160 -3.72 -17.55 -7.53
C GLY A 160 -4.61 -17.09 -8.68
N PRO A 161 -5.06 -18.03 -9.52
CA PRO A 161 -6.00 -17.74 -10.60
C PRO A 161 -7.34 -17.28 -10.03
N VAL A 162 -7.76 -16.06 -10.40
CA VAL A 162 -9.03 -15.47 -9.96
C VAL A 162 -9.86 -15.11 -11.18
N PRO A 163 -11.01 -15.78 -11.40
CA PRO A 163 -11.97 -15.38 -12.42
C PRO A 163 -12.54 -13.98 -12.13
N LEU A 164 -12.50 -13.08 -13.11
CA LEU A 164 -13.07 -11.74 -12.97
C LEU A 164 -14.60 -11.73 -12.75
N PRO A 165 -15.41 -12.58 -13.42
CA PRO A 165 -16.85 -12.60 -13.20
C PRO A 165 -17.24 -12.81 -11.74
N ASP A 166 -16.56 -13.74 -11.05
CA ASP A 166 -16.83 -14.09 -9.65
C ASP A 166 -16.54 -12.91 -8.73
N VAL A 167 -15.36 -12.29 -8.86
CA VAL A 167 -14.99 -11.13 -8.03
C VAL A 167 -15.87 -9.92 -8.31
N ILE A 168 -16.32 -9.72 -9.55
CA ILE A 168 -17.23 -8.62 -9.90
C ILE A 168 -18.61 -8.87 -9.28
N ALA A 169 -19.12 -10.10 -9.31
CA ALA A 169 -20.37 -10.47 -8.65
C ALA A 169 -20.29 -10.23 -7.13
N ASP A 170 -19.24 -10.70 -6.47
CA ASP A 170 -19.02 -10.48 -5.04
C ASP A 170 -18.84 -8.98 -4.71
N THR A 171 -18.24 -8.21 -5.62
CA THR A 171 -18.09 -6.76 -5.47
C THR A 171 -19.45 -6.07 -5.55
N LEU A 172 -20.29 -6.45 -6.51
CA LEU A 172 -21.62 -5.91 -6.74
C LEU A 172 -22.52 -6.03 -5.50
N GLU A 173 -22.49 -7.17 -4.81
CA GLU A 173 -23.24 -7.38 -3.57
C GLU A 173 -22.88 -6.35 -2.49
N ILE A 174 -21.59 -6.03 -2.37
CA ILE A 174 -21.08 -5.07 -1.37
C ILE A 174 -21.41 -3.63 -1.74
N VAL A 175 -21.28 -3.25 -3.02
CA VAL A 175 -21.47 -1.85 -3.45
C VAL A 175 -22.94 -1.49 -3.70
N ALA A 176 -23.84 -2.47 -3.83
CA ALA A 176 -25.25 -2.24 -4.14
C ALA A 176 -25.95 -1.21 -3.21
N PRO A 177 -25.77 -1.22 -1.87
CA PRO A 177 -26.37 -0.20 -1.01
C PRO A 177 -25.84 1.21 -1.29
N ARG A 178 -24.55 1.35 -1.63
CA ARG A 178 -23.93 2.64 -1.94
C ARG A 178 -24.39 3.17 -3.29
N LEU A 179 -24.44 2.32 -4.32
CA LEU A 179 -24.98 2.65 -5.64
C LEU A 179 -26.43 3.11 -5.54
N LYS A 180 -27.25 2.42 -4.75
CA LYS A 180 -28.64 2.81 -4.50
C LYS A 180 -28.75 4.17 -3.80
N ALA A 181 -27.90 4.44 -2.81
CA ALA A 181 -27.89 5.74 -2.12
C ALA A 181 -27.47 6.90 -3.01
N ALA A 182 -26.55 6.66 -3.95
CA ALA A 182 -26.11 7.64 -4.94
C ALA A 182 -27.02 7.73 -6.18
N GLU A 183 -28.06 6.88 -6.26
CA GLU A 183 -28.91 6.69 -7.45
C GLU A 183 -28.08 6.44 -8.72
N ALA A 184 -26.96 5.72 -8.57
CA ALA A 184 -26.01 5.39 -9.62
C ALA A 184 -26.24 3.98 -10.16
N LYS A 185 -25.99 3.77 -11.45
CA LYS A 185 -26.12 2.47 -12.11
C LYS A 185 -24.74 1.95 -12.51
N LEU A 186 -24.41 0.72 -12.10
CA LEU A 186 -23.20 0.05 -12.56
C LEU A 186 -23.52 -0.82 -13.79
N ILE A 187 -22.84 -0.55 -14.89
CA ILE A 187 -22.89 -1.31 -16.13
C ILE A 187 -21.62 -2.15 -16.22
N VAL A 188 -21.74 -3.46 -16.40
CA VAL A 188 -20.61 -4.39 -16.47
C VAL A 188 -20.47 -4.91 -17.89
N GLU A 189 -19.30 -4.68 -18.50
CA GLU A 189 -18.98 -5.04 -19.89
C GLU A 189 -17.73 -5.92 -19.93
N LEU A 190 -17.93 -7.23 -19.95
CA LEU A 190 -16.85 -8.20 -20.13
C LEU A 190 -16.74 -8.52 -21.62
N GLN A 191 -15.63 -8.15 -22.25
CA GLN A 191 -15.45 -8.32 -23.70
C GLN A 191 -15.11 -9.77 -24.10
N GLU A 192 -14.67 -10.58 -23.13
CA GLU A 192 -14.28 -11.98 -23.33
C GLU A 192 -14.80 -12.84 -22.16
N ASP A 193 -15.23 -14.06 -22.48
CA ASP A 193 -15.58 -15.06 -21.46
C ASP A 193 -14.32 -15.64 -20.83
N GLY A 194 -14.39 -15.97 -19.54
CA GLY A 194 -13.31 -16.67 -18.83
C GLY A 194 -12.08 -15.81 -18.51
N LEU A 195 -12.21 -14.47 -18.52
CA LEU A 195 -11.15 -13.58 -18.05
C LEU A 195 -10.77 -13.91 -16.60
N ALA A 196 -9.51 -14.24 -16.38
CA ALA A 196 -8.96 -14.54 -15.07
C ALA A 196 -7.59 -13.87 -14.89
N VAL A 197 -7.29 -13.44 -13.68
CA VAL A 197 -6.06 -12.71 -13.31
C VAL A 197 -5.33 -13.41 -12.17
N ASN A 198 -4.01 -13.27 -12.10
CA ASN A 198 -3.24 -13.78 -10.96
C ASN A 198 -3.31 -12.77 -9.79
N ALA A 199 -4.19 -13.03 -8.81
CA ALA A 199 -4.47 -12.09 -7.72
C ALA A 199 -4.88 -12.81 -6.43
N GLY A 200 -5.00 -12.04 -5.34
CA GLY A 200 -5.74 -12.47 -4.16
C GLY A 200 -7.19 -12.01 -4.27
N PRO A 201 -8.21 -12.89 -4.27
CA PRO A 201 -9.60 -12.53 -4.60
C PRO A 201 -10.16 -11.46 -3.65
N VAL A 202 -9.98 -11.63 -2.33
CA VAL A 202 -10.43 -10.66 -1.31
C VAL A 202 -9.78 -9.29 -1.48
N ARG A 203 -8.49 -9.26 -1.81
CA ARG A 203 -7.75 -8.01 -1.99
C ARG A 203 -8.13 -7.33 -3.31
N LEU A 204 -8.36 -8.09 -4.38
CA LEU A 204 -8.84 -7.54 -5.65
C LEU A 204 -10.26 -6.96 -5.49
N GLN A 205 -11.16 -7.68 -4.82
CA GLN A 205 -12.49 -7.20 -4.46
C GLN A 205 -12.41 -5.88 -3.68
N GLN A 206 -11.50 -5.77 -2.70
CA GLN A 206 -11.26 -4.53 -1.95
C GLN A 206 -10.87 -3.36 -2.87
N VAL A 207 -10.04 -3.60 -3.88
CA VAL A 207 -9.68 -2.57 -4.87
C VAL A 207 -10.91 -2.10 -5.64
N LEU A 208 -11.71 -3.05 -6.17
CA LEU A 208 -12.89 -2.74 -6.97
C LEU A 208 -13.96 -2.03 -6.14
N VAL A 209 -14.26 -2.50 -4.92
CA VAL A 209 -15.19 -1.83 -3.98
C VAL A 209 -14.76 -0.38 -3.75
N ASN A 210 -13.48 -0.12 -3.52
CA ASN A 210 -12.98 1.22 -3.28
C ASN A 210 -13.12 2.12 -4.52
N ILE A 211 -12.75 1.63 -5.71
CA ILE A 211 -12.84 2.42 -6.95
C ILE A 211 -14.31 2.71 -7.30
N ILE A 212 -15.19 1.70 -7.26
CA ILE A 212 -16.61 1.86 -7.57
C ILE A 212 -17.31 2.77 -6.55
N SER A 213 -16.95 2.67 -5.26
CA SER A 213 -17.48 3.59 -4.25
C SER A 213 -17.02 5.02 -4.51
N ASN A 214 -15.77 5.24 -4.93
CA ASN A 214 -15.29 6.56 -5.30
C ASN A 214 -15.99 7.11 -6.55
N ALA A 215 -16.27 6.25 -7.54
CA ALA A 215 -17.06 6.61 -8.72
C ALA A 215 -18.50 7.00 -8.33
N ALA A 216 -19.16 6.23 -7.44
CA ALA A 216 -20.49 6.54 -6.93
C ALA A 216 -20.54 7.90 -6.20
N ASP A 217 -19.52 8.20 -5.40
CA ASP A 217 -19.39 9.50 -4.73
C ASP A 217 -19.18 10.65 -5.73
N ALA A 218 -18.52 10.40 -6.87
CA ALA A 218 -18.22 11.41 -7.87
C ALA A 218 -19.43 11.78 -8.73
N VAL A 219 -20.34 10.83 -8.97
CA VAL A 219 -21.58 11.04 -9.74
C VAL A 219 -22.78 11.41 -8.86
N GLU A 220 -22.65 11.37 -7.54
CA GLU A 220 -23.72 11.73 -6.59
C GLU A 220 -24.18 13.18 -6.86
N GLY A 221 -25.44 13.34 -7.28
CA GLY A 221 -26.02 14.64 -7.63
C GLY A 221 -25.76 15.13 -9.07
N SER A 222 -25.06 14.35 -9.91
CA SER A 222 -24.91 14.61 -11.35
C SER A 222 -26.19 14.24 -12.11
N GLU A 223 -26.36 14.75 -13.34
CA GLU A 223 -27.42 14.30 -14.27
C GLU A 223 -27.11 12.91 -14.84
N GLU A 224 -25.83 12.64 -15.13
CA GLU A 224 -25.35 11.35 -15.61
C GLU A 224 -24.69 10.58 -14.48
N ARG A 225 -25.29 9.44 -14.10
CA ARG A 225 -24.90 8.63 -12.92
C ARG A 225 -24.51 7.21 -13.25
N ASP A 226 -24.23 6.96 -14.53
CA ASP A 226 -23.79 5.66 -15.00
C ASP A 226 -22.30 5.49 -14.69
N ILE A 227 -21.95 4.32 -14.16
CA ILE A 227 -20.59 3.88 -13.93
C ILE A 227 -20.39 2.65 -14.80
N VAL A 228 -19.34 2.62 -15.61
CA VAL A 228 -19.05 1.51 -16.52
C VAL A 228 -17.81 0.78 -16.02
N LEU A 229 -17.97 -0.49 -15.66
CA LEU A 229 -16.86 -1.41 -15.41
C LEU A 229 -16.69 -2.27 -16.66
N SER A 230 -15.56 -2.12 -17.33
CA SER A 230 -15.20 -2.96 -18.47
C SER A 230 -13.96 -3.79 -18.18
N ALA A 231 -13.89 -5.00 -18.75
CA ALA A 231 -12.69 -5.81 -18.71
C ALA A 231 -12.43 -6.47 -20.07
N ARG A 232 -11.15 -6.48 -20.47
CA ARG A 232 -10.70 -7.03 -21.75
C ARG A 232 -9.24 -7.48 -21.67
N ARG A 233 -8.86 -8.41 -22.54
CA ARG A 233 -7.45 -8.70 -22.77
C ARG A 233 -6.87 -7.72 -23.78
N VAL A 234 -5.74 -7.12 -23.43
CA VAL A 234 -4.95 -6.29 -24.35
C VAL A 234 -3.54 -6.86 -24.34
N GLU A 235 -3.13 -7.41 -25.48
CA GLU A 235 -1.86 -8.12 -25.63
C GLU A 235 -1.72 -9.26 -24.58
N ASP A 236 -0.71 -9.18 -23.73
CA ASP A 236 -0.39 -10.16 -22.68
C ASP A 236 -0.92 -9.76 -21.30
N ARG A 237 -1.80 -8.76 -21.20
CA ARG A 237 -2.36 -8.28 -19.93
C ARG A 237 -3.88 -8.22 -19.96
N ILE A 238 -4.47 -8.36 -18.79
CA ILE A 238 -5.90 -8.07 -18.56
C ILE A 238 -6.03 -6.63 -18.10
N THR A 239 -6.86 -5.87 -18.80
CA THR A 239 -7.18 -4.48 -18.50
C THR A 239 -8.59 -4.42 -17.92
N ILE A 240 -8.72 -3.87 -16.72
CA ILE A 240 -10.00 -3.57 -16.07
C ILE A 240 -10.12 -2.06 -15.98
N GLU A 241 -11.18 -1.48 -16.54
CA GLU A 241 -11.45 -0.05 -16.52
C GLU A 241 -12.74 0.22 -15.75
N VAL A 242 -12.71 1.22 -14.87
CA VAL A 242 -13.90 1.78 -14.22
C VAL A 242 -14.01 3.24 -14.63
N ARG A 243 -15.02 3.55 -15.42
CA ARG A 243 -15.35 4.91 -15.87
C ARG A 243 -16.54 5.44 -15.09
N ASP A 244 -16.39 6.63 -14.54
CA ASP A 244 -17.50 7.45 -14.05
C ASP A 244 -17.80 8.60 -15.01
N HIS A 245 -18.96 9.24 -14.83
CA HIS A 245 -19.38 10.47 -15.52
C HIS A 245 -19.39 11.67 -14.57
N GLY A 246 -18.48 11.67 -13.58
CA GLY A 246 -18.34 12.74 -12.62
C GLY A 246 -17.53 13.94 -13.16
N PRO A 247 -17.09 14.85 -12.29
CA PRO A 247 -16.29 16.02 -12.68
C PRO A 247 -14.86 15.68 -13.16
N GLY A 248 -14.46 14.40 -13.08
CA GLY A 248 -13.10 13.94 -13.41
C GLY A 248 -12.05 14.31 -12.35
N VAL A 249 -10.79 14.09 -12.69
CA VAL A 249 -9.62 14.36 -11.84
C VAL A 249 -8.79 15.51 -12.43
N PRO A 250 -8.65 16.64 -11.74
CA PRO A 250 -7.77 17.72 -12.19
C PRO A 250 -6.33 17.25 -12.46
N ALA A 251 -5.73 17.70 -13.56
CA ALA A 251 -4.38 17.26 -13.95
C ALA A 251 -3.31 17.52 -12.87
N ALA A 252 -3.46 18.61 -12.11
CA ALA A 252 -2.55 18.97 -11.02
C ALA A 252 -2.54 17.98 -9.85
N ILE A 253 -3.56 17.13 -9.72
CA ILE A 253 -3.67 16.16 -8.64
C ILE A 253 -3.52 14.71 -9.09
N ALA A 254 -3.62 14.43 -10.39
CA ALA A 254 -3.65 13.07 -10.96
C ALA A 254 -2.48 12.18 -10.50
N GLU A 255 -1.26 12.74 -10.41
CA GLU A 255 -0.09 11.99 -9.94
C GLU A 255 -0.11 11.74 -8.43
N ARG A 256 -0.73 12.64 -7.67
CA ARG A 256 -0.77 12.62 -6.20
C ARG A 256 -1.98 11.89 -5.63
N ILE A 257 -2.97 11.51 -6.44
CA ILE A 257 -4.18 10.84 -5.93
C ILE A 257 -3.91 9.48 -5.30
N PHE A 258 -2.77 8.87 -5.64
CA PHE A 258 -2.31 7.61 -5.07
C PHE A 258 -1.41 7.82 -3.84
N ASP A 259 -1.02 9.05 -3.53
CA ASP A 259 -0.28 9.36 -2.33
C ASP A 259 -1.15 9.04 -1.11
N PRO A 260 -0.60 8.38 -0.08
CA PRO A 260 -1.32 8.16 1.16
C PRO A 260 -1.85 9.48 1.72
N PHE A 261 -3.10 9.46 2.18
CA PHE A 261 -3.79 10.59 2.81
C PHE A 261 -4.14 11.76 1.88
N PHE A 262 -3.91 11.62 0.57
CA PHE A 262 -4.38 12.61 -0.38
C PHE A 262 -5.89 12.45 -0.61
N THR A 263 -6.65 13.51 -0.33
CA THR A 263 -8.10 13.55 -0.55
C THR A 263 -8.52 14.93 -1.02
N THR A 264 -9.42 14.98 -2.01
CA THR A 264 -10.13 16.19 -2.41
C THR A 264 -11.50 16.32 -1.75
N LYS A 265 -11.95 15.27 -1.05
CA LYS A 265 -13.20 15.26 -0.29
C LYS A 265 -12.99 16.08 0.99
N GLY A 266 -13.98 16.92 1.35
CA GLY A 266 -13.90 17.81 2.52
C GLY A 266 -13.54 17.09 3.83
N VAL A 267 -13.07 17.86 4.82
CA VAL A 267 -12.60 17.34 6.12
C VAL A 267 -13.60 16.34 6.70
N GLY A 268 -13.16 15.10 6.96
CA GLY A 268 -14.02 14.04 7.47
C GLY A 268 -14.92 13.33 6.44
N LYS A 269 -14.71 13.46 5.13
CA LYS A 269 -15.40 12.62 4.11
C LYS A 269 -14.51 11.55 3.45
N GLY A 270 -13.26 11.43 3.89
CA GLY A 270 -12.38 10.36 3.45
C GLY A 270 -10.95 10.59 3.91
N LEU A 271 -10.31 9.54 4.43
CA LEU A 271 -8.94 9.62 4.94
C LEU A 271 -7.87 9.73 3.85
N GLY A 272 -8.25 9.77 2.57
CA GLY A 272 -7.30 9.72 1.45
C GLY A 272 -6.49 8.41 1.38
N LEU A 273 -6.91 7.37 2.10
CA LEU A 273 -6.20 6.11 2.15
C LEU A 273 -6.64 5.12 1.07
N GLY A 274 -7.90 5.20 0.62
CA GLY A 274 -8.50 4.20 -0.26
C GLY A 274 -7.68 3.96 -1.53
N LEU A 275 -7.42 5.00 -2.31
CA LEU A 275 -6.67 4.89 -3.56
C LEU A 275 -5.20 4.51 -3.36
N SER A 276 -4.55 4.98 -2.29
CA SER A 276 -3.19 4.56 -1.95
C SER A 276 -3.10 3.07 -1.59
N ILE A 277 -4.13 2.53 -0.90
CA ILE A 277 -4.23 1.10 -0.59
C ILE A 277 -4.49 0.32 -1.89
N SER A 278 -5.41 0.80 -2.73
CA SER A 278 -5.69 0.19 -4.03
C SER A 278 -4.43 0.12 -4.90
N TYR A 279 -3.68 1.21 -5.00
CA TYR A 279 -2.43 1.26 -5.76
C TYR A 279 -1.41 0.23 -5.27
N ASN A 280 -1.20 0.16 -3.96
CA ASN A 280 -0.27 -0.81 -3.36
C ASN A 280 -0.74 -2.26 -3.55
N ILE A 281 -2.04 -2.55 -3.43
CA ILE A 281 -2.57 -3.90 -3.69
C ILE A 281 -2.29 -4.32 -5.14
N ILE A 282 -2.56 -3.44 -6.10
CA ILE A 282 -2.32 -3.73 -7.51
C ILE A 282 -0.81 -3.89 -7.80
N LYS A 283 0.05 -3.09 -7.16
CA LYS A 283 1.50 -3.26 -7.26
C LYS A 283 1.99 -4.57 -6.67
N ASP A 284 1.43 -5.01 -5.54
CA ASP A 284 1.76 -6.31 -4.94
C ASP A 284 1.37 -7.50 -5.85
N PHE A 285 0.40 -7.31 -6.76
CA PHE A 285 0.04 -8.29 -7.79
C PHE A 285 0.94 -8.21 -9.04
N GLY A 286 1.95 -7.33 -9.08
CA GLY A 286 2.76 -7.09 -10.28
C GLY A 286 2.05 -6.20 -11.33
N GLY A 287 0.94 -5.58 -10.95
CA GLY A 287 0.11 -4.77 -11.83
C GLY A 287 0.43 -3.28 -11.85
N ASN A 288 -0.44 -2.53 -12.53
CA ASN A 288 -0.43 -1.08 -12.52
C ASN A 288 -1.84 -0.51 -12.37
N LEU A 289 -1.99 0.50 -11.50
CA LEU A 289 -3.22 1.29 -11.37
C LEU A 289 -2.91 2.71 -11.85
N SER A 290 -3.70 3.23 -12.78
CA SER A 290 -3.59 4.58 -13.32
C SER A 290 -4.96 5.24 -13.40
N VAL A 291 -4.97 6.57 -13.48
CA VAL A 291 -6.19 7.36 -13.71
C VAL A 291 -5.98 8.29 -14.91
N THR A 292 -7.01 8.47 -15.71
CA THR A 292 -7.08 9.45 -16.80
C THR A 292 -8.48 10.04 -16.87
N ASN A 293 -8.65 11.25 -17.38
CA ASN A 293 -9.99 11.76 -17.68
C ASN A 293 -10.45 11.26 -19.04
N HIS A 294 -11.73 10.94 -19.17
CA HIS A 294 -12.33 10.61 -20.46
C HIS A 294 -12.54 11.91 -21.27
N PRO A 295 -12.40 11.88 -22.62
CA PRO A 295 -12.67 13.04 -23.47
C PRO A 295 -14.09 13.63 -23.28
N ASP A 296 -15.07 12.76 -23.04
CA ASP A 296 -16.47 13.15 -22.81
C ASP A 296 -16.78 13.54 -21.35
N GLY A 297 -15.77 13.63 -20.48
CA GLY A 297 -15.92 13.92 -19.06
C GLY A 297 -15.88 12.69 -18.15
N GLY A 298 -15.63 12.91 -16.86
CA GLY A 298 -15.46 11.84 -15.86
C GLY A 298 -14.05 11.26 -15.78
N ALA A 299 -13.83 10.43 -14.76
CA ALA A 299 -12.56 9.75 -14.53
C ALA A 299 -12.60 8.28 -15.00
N VAL A 300 -11.47 7.79 -15.49
CA VAL A 300 -11.25 6.41 -15.89
C VAL A 300 -10.10 5.85 -15.06
N PHE A 301 -10.43 4.95 -14.13
CA PHE A 301 -9.46 4.16 -13.40
C PHE A 301 -9.13 2.90 -14.19
N ARG A 302 -7.86 2.71 -14.51
CA ARG A 302 -7.37 1.56 -15.27
C ARG A 302 -6.46 0.69 -14.41
N ILE A 303 -6.82 -0.58 -14.28
CA ILE A 303 -6.04 -1.64 -13.63
C ILE A 303 -5.47 -2.56 -14.71
N LEU A 304 -4.16 -2.79 -14.68
CA LEU A 304 -3.46 -3.74 -15.52
C LEU A 304 -2.94 -4.89 -14.66
N LEU A 305 -3.34 -6.13 -14.98
CA LEU A 305 -2.91 -7.34 -14.28
C LEU A 305 -2.45 -8.41 -15.27
N ASP A 306 -1.60 -9.32 -14.81
CA ASP A 306 -1.20 -10.47 -15.61
C ASP A 306 -2.34 -11.50 -15.65
N PRO A 307 -2.60 -12.11 -16.82
CA PRO A 307 -3.62 -13.14 -16.94
C PRO A 307 -3.23 -14.35 -16.08
N ALA A 308 -4.23 -14.99 -15.50
CA ALA A 308 -4.06 -16.29 -14.89
C ALA A 308 -3.81 -17.31 -16.01
N ASN A 309 -2.55 -17.63 -16.29
CA ASN A 309 -2.24 -18.74 -17.18
C ASN A 309 -2.70 -20.05 -16.51
N ALA A 310 -3.61 -20.78 -17.16
CA ALA A 310 -4.07 -22.10 -16.71
C ALA A 310 -2.98 -23.20 -16.71
N ALA A 311 -1.68 -22.86 -16.86
CA ALA A 311 -0.64 -23.86 -17.10
C ALA A 311 0.79 -23.40 -16.70
N ARG A 312 1.02 -22.95 -15.47
CA ARG A 312 2.41 -22.73 -14.99
C ARG A 312 2.75 -23.22 -13.58
N GLU A 313 1.93 -24.09 -12.98
CA GLU A 313 2.21 -24.75 -11.68
C GLU A 313 2.08 -26.29 -11.74
N ALA A 314 2.65 -26.93 -12.76
CA ALA A 314 2.85 -28.39 -12.75
C ALA A 314 4.21 -28.82 -13.32
N ALA A 315 5.19 -27.92 -13.40
CA ALA A 315 6.53 -28.24 -13.87
C ALA A 315 7.59 -27.34 -13.20
N GLU A 316 7.81 -27.53 -11.90
CA GLU A 316 9.11 -27.38 -11.25
C GLU A 316 9.31 -28.53 -10.26
#